data_AF-A0A933XZK4-F1
#
_entry.id   AF-A0A933XZK4-F1
#
_cell.length_a   1.000
_cell.length_b   1.000
_cell.length_c   1.000
_cell.angle_alpha   90.00
_cell.angle_beta   90.00
_cell.angle_gamma   90.00
#
_symmetry.space_group_name_H-M   'P 1'
#
loop_
_entity.id
_entity.type
_entity.pdbx_description
1 polymer ?
#
loop_
_entity_poly.entity_id
_entity_poly.type
_entity_poly.pdbx_seq_one_letter_code
_entity_poly.pdbx_strand_id
1 'polypeptide(L)'
;MQSSFPHARRALAHTSLLLLAACGSRASDAPPAPDPAPLVRELEEAFAPVSDSTTSDVKDRALTLRRTTLERLRGGSPELGRAAWKRFQEVEKTNEELRVALLDVASHSAPDDVKRELARMVGTYGPEFTLRLRTHAVRFLAEVAPKEAVELLTPLVREPQRATTYPPQETLLECWIDASRKVGSLDERLLADVAIGIRQPADARYRAIEELGRVASPVTRDALELVLTESGSDGYLRRKAAQAVIDGLPRAEACALLERIADREVDQVFLVFLADMLQKNCP
;
A
#
# COMPACT_ATOMS: atom_id res chain seq x y z
N MET A 1 7.44 63.01 25.70
CA MET A 1 6.57 63.14 24.51
C MET A 1 6.04 61.74 24.22
N GLN A 2 4.99 61.23 24.87
CA GLN A 2 3.62 61.73 25.04
C GLN A 2 2.89 62.00 23.72
N SER A 3 2.11 61.00 23.27
CA SER A 3 0.76 61.06 22.68
C SER A 3 0.41 59.62 22.26
N SER A 4 -0.32 58.78 22.99
CA SER A 4 -1.69 58.90 23.51
C SER A 4 -2.65 59.49 22.48
N PHE A 5 -3.40 58.63 21.78
CA PHE A 5 -4.84 58.85 21.59
C PHE A 5 -5.64 57.53 21.56
N PRO A 6 -6.83 57.49 22.19
CA PRO A 6 -7.66 56.30 22.41
C PRO A 6 -9.01 56.38 21.65
N HIS A 7 -9.87 55.38 21.90
CA HIS A 7 -11.30 55.29 21.53
C HIS A 7 -11.56 54.89 20.06
N ALA A 8 -12.59 54.12 19.68
CA ALA A 8 -13.84 53.83 20.35
C ALA A 8 -14.46 52.50 19.84
N ARG A 9 -15.00 51.73 20.80
CA ARG A 9 -16.21 50.89 20.76
C ARG A 9 -16.94 50.74 19.41
N ARG A 10 -17.21 49.48 19.05
CA ARG A 10 -18.57 48.98 18.75
C ARG A 10 -18.63 47.48 18.99
N ALA A 11 -19.19 47.11 20.14
CA ALA A 11 -19.68 45.77 20.42
C ALA A 11 -20.92 45.54 19.54
N LEU A 12 -20.81 44.64 18.57
CA LEU A 12 -21.96 44.07 17.88
C LEU A 12 -22.28 42.76 18.58
N ALA A 13 -23.21 42.84 19.53
CA ALA A 13 -23.94 41.69 20.03
C ALA A 13 -24.76 41.13 18.85
N HIS A 14 -24.26 40.07 18.23
CA HIS A 14 -25.07 39.23 17.35
C HIS A 14 -25.80 38.21 18.22
N THR A 15 -27.02 38.59 18.59
CA THR A 15 -28.05 37.72 19.13
C THR A 15 -28.49 36.76 18.03
N SER A 16 -27.74 35.68 17.84
CA SER A 16 -28.17 34.59 16.98
C SER A 16 -29.30 33.84 17.67
N LEU A 17 -30.50 34.09 17.17
CA LEU A 17 -31.74 33.42 17.51
C LEU A 17 -31.56 31.90 17.39
N LEU A 18 -31.64 31.19 18.52
CA LEU A 18 -31.83 29.74 18.58
C LEU A 18 -33.25 29.42 18.10
N LEU A 19 -33.41 29.24 16.79
CA LEU A 19 -34.56 28.55 16.22
C LEU A 19 -34.36 27.04 16.45
N LEU A 20 -34.90 26.56 17.57
CA LEU A 20 -35.19 25.15 17.82
C LEU A 20 -36.26 24.69 16.81
N ALA A 21 -35.82 24.41 15.58
CA ALA A 21 -36.60 23.59 14.66
C ALA A 21 -36.59 22.16 15.21
N ALA A 22 -37.63 21.83 15.97
CA ALA A 22 -38.00 20.46 16.29
C ALA A 22 -38.46 19.75 15.00
N CYS A 23 -37.51 19.45 14.12
CA CYS A 23 -37.70 18.45 13.09
C CYS A 23 -37.74 17.11 13.80
N GLY A 24 -38.95 16.64 14.12
CA GLY A 24 -39.17 15.27 14.56
C GLY A 24 -38.56 14.33 13.53
N SER A 25 -37.45 13.71 13.91
CA SER A 25 -36.89 12.56 13.22
C SER A 25 -37.96 11.48 13.22
N ARG A 26 -38.78 11.43 12.17
CA ARG A 26 -39.48 10.21 11.80
C ARG A 26 -38.40 9.16 11.66
N ALA A 27 -38.37 8.24 12.63
CA ALA A 27 -37.59 7.02 12.52
C ALA A 27 -37.85 6.47 11.12
N SER A 28 -36.82 6.47 10.30
CA SER A 28 -36.89 5.86 8.98
C SER A 28 -37.28 4.41 9.21
N ASP A 29 -38.47 4.01 8.76
CA ASP A 29 -38.91 2.61 8.63
C ASP A 29 -38.06 1.90 7.56
N ALA A 30 -36.73 2.00 7.67
CA ALA A 30 -35.83 1.18 6.90
C ALA A 30 -36.04 -0.26 7.41
N PRO A 31 -36.28 -1.22 6.52
CA PRO A 31 -36.38 -2.62 6.92
C PRO A 31 -35.12 -3.01 7.72
N PRO A 32 -35.26 -3.86 8.76
CA PRO A 32 -34.12 -4.28 9.55
C PRO A 32 -33.05 -4.84 8.63
N ALA A 33 -31.80 -4.44 8.85
CA ALA A 33 -30.68 -4.94 8.08
C ALA A 33 -30.69 -6.48 8.11
N PRO A 34 -30.46 -7.14 6.96
CA PRO A 34 -30.42 -8.60 6.92
C PRO A 34 -29.36 -9.14 7.89
N ASP A 35 -29.67 -10.26 8.54
CA ASP A 35 -28.74 -10.94 9.43
C ASP A 35 -27.45 -11.30 8.67
N PRO A 36 -26.25 -10.85 9.12
CA PRO A 36 -24.99 -11.16 8.46
C PRO A 36 -24.50 -12.59 8.72
N ALA A 37 -25.06 -13.32 9.69
CA ALA A 37 -24.57 -14.65 10.07
C ALA A 37 -24.57 -15.69 8.92
N PRO A 38 -25.59 -15.76 8.03
CA PRO A 38 -25.55 -16.65 6.88
C PRO A 38 -24.39 -16.34 5.91
N LEU A 39 -24.05 -15.07 5.72
CA LEU A 39 -22.97 -14.65 4.82
C LEU A 39 -21.59 -14.97 5.39
N VAL A 40 -21.43 -14.84 6.72
CA VAL A 40 -20.21 -15.28 7.41
C VAL A 40 -20.05 -16.80 7.28
N ARG A 41 -21.12 -17.57 7.48
CA ARG A 41 -21.09 -19.04 7.29
C ARG A 41 -20.75 -19.44 5.85
N GLU A 42 -21.32 -18.75 4.87
CA GLU A 42 -20.99 -18.98 3.46
C GLU A 42 -19.49 -18.77 3.20
N LEU A 43 -18.88 -17.74 3.79
CA LEU A 43 -17.43 -17.53 3.70
C LEU A 43 -16.65 -18.67 4.36
N GLU A 44 -17.08 -19.14 5.53
CA GLU A 44 -16.45 -20.29 6.20
C GLU A 44 -16.52 -21.56 5.37
N GLU A 45 -17.67 -21.83 4.74
CA GLU A 45 -17.86 -22.97 3.85
C GLU A 45 -16.97 -22.88 2.61
N ALA A 46 -16.85 -21.70 2.00
CA ALA A 46 -15.96 -21.47 0.86
C ALA A 46 -14.47 -21.69 1.21
N PHE A 47 -14.08 -21.37 2.44
CA PHE A 47 -12.72 -21.50 2.96
C PHE A 47 -12.48 -22.79 3.77
N ALA A 48 -13.42 -23.74 3.71
CA ALA A 48 -13.19 -25.07 4.26
C ALA A 48 -11.93 -25.72 3.63
N PRO A 49 -11.11 -26.44 4.42
CA PRO A 49 -9.93 -27.11 3.90
C PRO A 49 -10.29 -28.14 2.81
N VAL A 50 -9.58 -28.08 1.69
CA VAL A 50 -9.68 -29.07 0.62
C VAL A 50 -8.57 -30.09 0.82
N SER A 51 -8.91 -31.39 0.81
CA SER A 51 -7.92 -32.45 0.99
C SER A 51 -6.83 -32.41 -0.10
N ASP A 52 -5.58 -32.62 0.29
CA ASP A 52 -4.44 -32.64 -0.63
C ASP A 52 -4.55 -33.73 -1.69
N SER A 53 -5.25 -34.83 -1.37
CA SER A 53 -5.51 -35.97 -2.25
C SER A 53 -6.58 -35.72 -3.32
N THR A 54 -7.23 -34.55 -3.31
CA THR A 54 -8.23 -34.21 -4.33
C THR A 54 -7.61 -33.91 -5.69
N THR A 55 -8.40 -34.11 -6.74
CA THR A 55 -8.05 -33.82 -8.13
C THR A 55 -7.92 -32.32 -8.39
N SER A 56 -7.18 -31.95 -9.43
CA SER A 56 -6.94 -30.55 -9.80
C SER A 56 -8.25 -29.79 -10.01
N ASP A 57 -9.24 -30.39 -10.67
CA ASP A 57 -10.51 -29.74 -10.98
C ASP A 57 -11.32 -29.38 -9.72
N VAL A 58 -11.19 -30.15 -8.64
CA VAL A 58 -11.81 -29.82 -7.35
C VAL A 58 -11.12 -28.62 -6.71
N LYS A 59 -9.78 -28.57 -6.75
CA LYS A 59 -8.99 -27.44 -6.23
C LYS A 59 -9.29 -26.15 -7.01
N ASP A 60 -9.43 -26.25 -8.33
CA ASP A 60 -9.75 -25.10 -9.20
C ASP A 60 -11.17 -24.55 -8.93
N ARG A 61 -12.16 -25.45 -8.74
CA ARG A 61 -13.51 -25.05 -8.34
C ARG A 61 -13.52 -24.37 -6.98
N ALA A 62 -12.79 -24.91 -6.00
CA ALA A 62 -12.68 -24.31 -4.67
C ALA A 62 -12.02 -22.93 -4.73
N LEU A 63 -10.93 -22.77 -5.50
CA LEU A 63 -10.28 -21.47 -5.69
C LEU A 63 -11.23 -20.45 -6.33
N THR A 64 -11.99 -20.87 -7.33
CA THR A 64 -13.00 -20.02 -7.99
C THR A 64 -14.07 -19.58 -7.00
N LEU A 65 -14.63 -20.52 -6.21
CA LEU A 65 -15.63 -20.23 -5.20
C LEU A 65 -15.12 -19.25 -4.14
N ARG A 66 -13.89 -19.44 -3.65
CA ARG A 66 -13.26 -18.54 -2.66
C ARG A 66 -13.15 -17.11 -3.20
N ARG A 67 -12.69 -16.96 -4.44
CA ARG A 67 -12.55 -15.66 -5.10
C ARG A 67 -13.88 -14.95 -5.27
N THR A 68 -14.87 -15.63 -5.87
CA THR A 68 -16.19 -15.04 -6.11
C THR A 68 -16.92 -14.69 -4.82
N THR A 69 -16.76 -15.50 -3.77
CA THR A 69 -17.31 -15.23 -2.44
C THR A 69 -16.67 -13.98 -1.82
N LEU A 70 -15.34 -13.89 -1.81
CA LEU A 70 -14.65 -12.71 -1.27
C LEU A 70 -15.00 -11.43 -2.01
N GLU A 71 -14.95 -11.44 -3.35
CA GLU A 71 -15.27 -10.27 -4.17
C GLU A 71 -16.67 -9.73 -3.88
N ARG A 72 -17.65 -10.64 -3.74
CA ARG A 72 -19.03 -10.27 -3.41
C ARG A 72 -19.16 -9.73 -1.98
N LEU A 73 -18.50 -10.35 -1.01
CA LEU A 73 -18.66 -9.99 0.41
C LEU A 73 -17.84 -8.76 0.83
N ARG A 74 -16.79 -8.38 0.10
CA ARG A 74 -16.02 -7.13 0.35
C ARG A 74 -16.89 -5.87 0.27
N GLY A 75 -17.90 -5.86 -0.61
CA GLY A 75 -18.84 -4.75 -0.78
C GLY A 75 -20.09 -4.84 0.12
N GLY A 76 -20.03 -5.66 1.18
CA GLY A 76 -21.16 -5.87 2.08
C GLY A 76 -21.41 -4.71 3.04
N SER A 77 -22.37 -4.90 3.94
CA SER A 77 -22.72 -3.85 4.92
C SER A 77 -21.74 -3.80 6.10
N PRO A 78 -21.67 -2.69 6.84
CA PRO A 78 -20.86 -2.60 8.06
C PRO A 78 -21.18 -3.68 9.11
N GLU A 79 -22.43 -4.13 9.19
CA GLU A 79 -22.84 -5.22 10.08
C GLU A 79 -22.17 -6.54 9.69
N LEU A 80 -22.03 -6.82 8.39
CA LEU A 80 -21.26 -7.95 7.89
C LEU A 80 -19.78 -7.82 8.28
N GLY A 81 -19.20 -6.64 8.09
CA GLY A 81 -17.80 -6.39 8.46
C GLY A 81 -17.54 -6.64 9.95
N ARG A 82 -18.42 -6.14 10.83
CA ARG A 82 -18.36 -6.39 12.28
C ARG A 82 -18.57 -7.86 12.64
N ALA A 83 -19.48 -8.56 11.95
CA ALA A 83 -19.69 -9.98 12.16
C ALA A 83 -18.48 -10.82 11.74
N ALA A 84 -17.88 -10.51 10.59
CA ALA A 84 -16.65 -11.13 10.11
C ALA A 84 -15.47 -10.86 11.07
N TRP A 85 -15.35 -9.63 11.58
CA TRP A 85 -14.36 -9.26 12.57
C TRP A 85 -14.50 -10.05 13.88
N LYS A 86 -15.73 -10.11 14.43
CA LYS A 86 -16.01 -10.91 15.63
C LYS A 86 -15.62 -12.38 15.39
N ARG A 87 -15.99 -12.92 14.23
CA ARG A 87 -15.67 -14.31 13.90
C ARG A 87 -14.17 -14.54 13.75
N PHE A 88 -13.43 -13.61 13.17
CA PHE A 88 -11.96 -13.66 13.09
C PHE A 88 -11.29 -13.80 14.46
N GLN A 89 -11.85 -13.15 15.48
CA GLN A 89 -11.33 -13.24 16.86
C GLN A 89 -11.57 -14.62 17.49
N GLU A 90 -12.63 -15.31 17.09
CA GLU A 90 -13.03 -16.61 17.63
C GLU A 90 -12.37 -17.81 16.89
N VAL A 91 -12.02 -17.65 15.62
CA VAL A 91 -11.43 -18.73 14.82
C VAL A 91 -10.03 -19.09 15.32
N GLU A 92 -9.76 -20.40 15.42
CA GLU A 92 -8.47 -20.93 15.82
C GLU A 92 -7.31 -20.37 14.98
N LYS A 93 -6.18 -20.08 15.61
CA LYS A 93 -5.00 -19.49 14.95
C LYS A 93 -4.42 -20.38 13.83
N THR A 94 -4.71 -21.68 13.86
CA THR A 94 -4.27 -22.69 12.89
C THR A 94 -4.98 -22.57 11.55
N ASN A 95 -6.21 -22.02 11.50
CA ASN A 95 -6.95 -21.82 10.25
C ASN A 95 -6.64 -20.47 9.62
N GLU A 96 -5.40 -20.33 9.14
CA GLU A 96 -4.88 -19.06 8.64
C GLU A 96 -5.60 -18.54 7.39
N GLU A 97 -6.00 -19.43 6.46
CA GLU A 97 -6.71 -19.01 5.23
C GLU A 97 -8.04 -18.35 5.54
N LEU A 98 -8.86 -18.98 6.41
CA LEU A 98 -10.13 -18.41 6.84
C LEU A 98 -9.93 -17.11 7.61
N ARG A 99 -8.90 -17.04 8.47
CA ARG A 99 -8.59 -15.81 9.21
C ARG A 99 -8.24 -14.65 8.28
N VAL A 100 -7.45 -14.89 7.23
CA VAL A 100 -7.17 -13.86 6.21
C VAL A 100 -8.46 -13.44 5.49
N ALA A 101 -9.32 -14.39 5.10
CA ALA A 101 -10.57 -14.10 4.42
C ALA A 101 -11.56 -13.31 5.28
N LEU A 102 -11.69 -13.65 6.56
CA LEU A 102 -12.52 -12.89 7.51
C LEU A 102 -11.97 -11.48 7.73
N LEU A 103 -10.64 -11.34 7.85
CA LEU A 103 -9.99 -10.03 7.98
C LEU A 103 -10.22 -9.17 6.73
N ASP A 104 -10.16 -9.77 5.54
CA ASP A 104 -10.42 -9.10 4.26
C ASP A 104 -11.83 -8.49 4.22
N VAL A 105 -12.86 -9.32 4.47
CA VAL A 105 -14.26 -8.88 4.50
C VAL A 105 -14.49 -7.83 5.58
N ALA A 106 -13.92 -8.03 6.78
CA ALA A 106 -14.02 -7.08 7.88
C ALA A 106 -13.42 -5.71 7.52
N SER A 107 -12.23 -5.71 6.91
CA SER A 107 -11.50 -4.49 6.55
C SER A 107 -12.24 -3.67 5.49
N HIS A 108 -12.85 -4.33 4.50
CA HIS A 108 -13.54 -3.66 3.41
C HIS A 108 -14.97 -3.23 3.76
N SER A 109 -15.72 -4.07 4.48
CA SER A 109 -17.13 -3.78 4.80
C SER A 109 -17.28 -2.84 6.01
N ALA A 110 -16.32 -2.85 6.95
CA ALA A 110 -16.34 -2.02 8.16
C ALA A 110 -14.97 -1.39 8.48
N PRO A 111 -14.39 -0.58 7.56
CA PRO A 111 -13.02 -0.09 7.68
C PRO A 111 -12.77 0.73 8.95
N ASP A 112 -13.70 1.60 9.34
CA ASP A 112 -13.54 2.44 10.54
C ASP A 112 -13.50 1.63 11.84
N ASP A 113 -14.18 0.49 11.88
CA ASP A 113 -14.22 -0.40 13.04
C ASP A 113 -12.90 -1.19 13.19
N VAL A 114 -12.19 -1.45 12.09
CA VAL A 114 -11.06 -2.40 12.04
C VAL A 114 -9.70 -1.73 11.80
N LYS A 115 -9.65 -0.52 11.21
CA LYS A 115 -8.39 0.14 10.81
C LYS A 115 -7.34 0.28 11.91
N ARG A 116 -7.75 0.57 13.15
CA ARG A 116 -6.84 0.68 14.30
C ARG A 116 -6.15 -0.66 14.58
N GLU A 117 -6.90 -1.73 14.41
CA GLU A 117 -6.43 -3.08 14.67
C GLU A 117 -5.55 -3.60 13.53
N LEU A 118 -5.85 -3.25 12.27
CA LEU A 118 -4.93 -3.47 11.15
C LEU A 118 -3.58 -2.80 11.42
N ALA A 119 -3.58 -1.52 11.79
CA ALA A 119 -2.36 -0.80 12.14
C ALA A 119 -1.58 -1.48 13.28
N ARG A 120 -2.28 -1.96 14.30
CA ARG A 120 -1.68 -2.74 15.40
C ARG A 120 -1.04 -4.03 14.89
N MET A 121 -1.72 -4.80 14.04
CA MET A 121 -1.19 -6.04 13.46
C MET A 121 0.12 -5.82 12.72
N VAL A 122 0.23 -4.74 11.92
CA VAL A 122 1.46 -4.40 11.20
C VAL A 122 2.65 -4.24 12.16
N GLY A 123 2.45 -3.54 13.28
CA GLY A 123 3.49 -3.26 14.27
C GLY A 123 3.78 -4.41 15.26
N THR A 124 2.84 -5.33 15.49
CA THR A 124 2.99 -6.38 16.49
C THR A 124 3.83 -7.54 15.97
N TYR A 125 5.04 -7.68 16.50
CA TYR A 125 5.88 -8.87 16.33
C TYR A 125 5.55 -9.93 17.40
N GLY A 126 5.43 -11.21 17.01
CA GLY A 126 5.28 -12.33 17.94
C GLY A 126 4.20 -13.34 17.55
N PRO A 127 3.81 -14.25 18.46
CA PRO A 127 2.89 -15.37 18.19
C PRO A 127 1.41 -14.95 18.13
N GLU A 128 1.11 -13.66 18.30
CA GLU A 128 -0.24 -13.14 18.17
C GLU A 128 -0.72 -13.19 16.72
N PHE A 129 0.13 -12.73 15.81
CA PHE A 129 -0.16 -12.65 14.38
C PHE A 129 0.97 -13.28 13.58
N THR A 130 0.61 -14.21 12.69
CA THR A 130 1.57 -14.80 11.76
C THR A 130 2.09 -13.73 10.79
N LEU A 131 3.27 -13.97 10.20
CA LEU A 131 3.83 -13.06 9.21
C LEU A 131 2.88 -12.83 8.03
N ARG A 132 2.24 -13.89 7.52
CA ARG A 132 1.27 -13.81 6.41
C ARG A 132 0.09 -12.92 6.78
N LEU A 133 -0.49 -13.07 7.98
CA LEU A 133 -1.60 -12.23 8.40
C LEU A 133 -1.21 -10.75 8.52
N ARG A 134 0.00 -10.46 9.03
CA ARG A 134 0.55 -9.09 9.10
C ARG A 134 0.77 -8.50 7.70
N THR A 135 1.28 -9.29 6.76
CA THR A 135 1.41 -8.89 5.35
C THR A 135 0.07 -8.53 4.73
N HIS A 136 -0.98 -9.32 4.99
CA HIS A 136 -2.34 -8.98 4.56
C HIS A 136 -2.89 -7.74 5.25
N ALA A 137 -2.63 -7.55 6.55
CA ALA A 137 -3.05 -6.36 7.28
C ALA A 137 -2.45 -5.07 6.70
N VAL A 138 -1.18 -5.08 6.26
CA VAL A 138 -0.56 -3.95 5.54
C VAL A 138 -1.34 -3.61 4.27
N ARG A 139 -1.64 -4.64 3.45
CA ARG A 139 -2.37 -4.47 2.18
C ARG A 139 -3.76 -3.89 2.42
N PHE A 140 -4.53 -4.49 3.33
CA PHE A 140 -5.87 -4.02 3.66
C PHE A 140 -5.85 -2.60 4.24
N LEU A 141 -4.89 -2.27 5.10
CA LEU A 141 -4.76 -0.92 5.65
C LEU A 141 -4.49 0.12 4.53
N ALA A 142 -3.57 -0.15 3.61
CA ALA A 142 -3.31 0.71 2.46
C ALA A 142 -4.50 0.80 1.50
N GLU A 143 -5.33 -0.24 1.44
CA GLU A 143 -6.54 -0.26 0.64
C GLU A 143 -7.63 0.65 1.19
N VAL A 144 -7.96 0.48 2.48
CA VAL A 144 -9.19 1.03 3.10
C VAL A 144 -8.96 2.25 3.99
N ALA A 145 -7.72 2.48 4.46
CA ALA A 145 -7.34 3.60 5.32
C ALA A 145 -5.99 4.18 4.87
N PRO A 146 -5.91 4.77 3.66
CA PRO A 146 -4.63 5.10 3.03
C PRO A 146 -3.87 6.21 3.76
N LYS A 147 -4.55 7.15 4.45
CA LYS A 147 -3.86 8.18 5.26
C LYS A 147 -3.10 7.55 6.42
N GLU A 148 -3.80 6.71 7.18
CA GLU A 148 -3.23 5.97 8.31
C GLU A 148 -2.12 5.00 7.84
N ALA A 149 -2.27 4.38 6.66
CA ALA A 149 -1.24 3.57 6.06
C ALA A 149 0.02 4.38 5.73
N VAL A 150 -0.10 5.56 5.12
CA VAL A 150 1.06 6.42 4.83
C VAL A 150 1.80 6.79 6.11
N GLU A 151 1.07 7.23 7.14
CA GLU A 151 1.66 7.61 8.44
C GLU A 151 2.43 6.44 9.08
N LEU A 152 1.84 5.24 9.06
CA LEU A 152 2.44 4.05 9.66
C LEU A 152 3.62 3.50 8.85
N LEU A 153 3.48 3.42 7.53
CA LEU A 153 4.44 2.73 6.66
C LEU A 153 5.64 3.60 6.30
N THR A 154 5.51 4.93 6.27
CA THR A 154 6.63 5.85 5.95
C THR A 154 7.90 5.56 6.76
N PRO A 155 7.88 5.48 8.10
CA PRO A 155 9.10 5.17 8.86
C PRO A 155 9.63 3.75 8.60
N LEU A 156 8.75 2.77 8.33
CA LEU A 156 9.13 1.38 8.07
C LEU A 156 9.78 1.21 6.68
N VAL A 157 9.30 1.96 5.68
CA VAL A 157 9.88 1.99 4.34
C VAL A 157 11.26 2.66 4.36
N ARG A 158 11.38 3.77 5.10
CA ARG A 158 12.63 4.54 5.19
C ARG A 158 13.76 3.75 5.83
N GLU A 159 13.49 3.07 6.94
CA GLU A 159 14.53 2.37 7.69
C GLU A 159 14.09 0.95 8.07
N PRO A 160 14.57 -0.08 7.35
CA PRO A 160 14.31 -1.48 7.70
C PRO A 160 14.86 -1.78 9.10
N GLN A 161 13.98 -2.18 10.01
CA GLN A 161 14.39 -2.48 11.39
C GLN A 161 15.08 -3.84 11.47
N ARG A 162 16.36 -3.84 11.89
CA ARG A 162 17.24 -5.02 11.88
C ARG A 162 16.92 -6.10 12.92
N ALA A 163 16.04 -5.82 13.89
CA ALA A 163 15.75 -6.71 15.02
C ALA A 163 14.31 -7.23 15.03
N THR A 164 13.52 -6.97 14.00
CA THR A 164 12.10 -7.33 13.97
C THR A 164 11.73 -7.82 12.59
N THR A 165 11.12 -9.00 12.50
CA THR A 165 10.58 -9.50 11.23
C THR A 165 9.30 -8.76 10.92
N TYR A 166 9.38 -7.72 10.10
CA TYR A 166 8.23 -7.07 9.50
C TYR A 166 7.76 -7.84 8.25
N PRO A 167 6.56 -7.52 7.71
CA PRO A 167 6.21 -7.91 6.35
C PRO A 167 7.33 -7.57 5.35
N PRO A 168 7.44 -8.30 4.22
CA PRO A 168 8.50 -8.07 3.23
C PRO A 168 8.61 -6.60 2.83
N GLN A 169 9.84 -6.09 2.74
CA GLN A 169 10.07 -4.66 2.48
C GLN A 169 9.47 -4.21 1.15
N GLU A 170 9.52 -5.05 0.12
CA GLU A 170 8.83 -4.81 -1.15
C GLU A 170 7.33 -4.60 -0.94
N THR A 171 6.67 -5.45 -0.14
CA THR A 171 5.23 -5.29 0.15
C THR A 171 4.94 -4.03 0.95
N LEU A 172 5.78 -3.67 1.93
CA LEU A 172 5.64 -2.41 2.68
C LEU A 172 5.73 -1.21 1.73
N LEU A 173 6.71 -1.23 0.82
CA LEU A 173 6.94 -0.18 -0.17
C LEU A 173 5.76 -0.09 -1.15
N GLU A 174 5.29 -1.20 -1.71
CA GLU A 174 4.13 -1.24 -2.62
C GLU A 174 2.88 -0.63 -1.98
N CYS A 175 2.56 -1.08 -0.76
CA CYS A 175 1.40 -0.59 -0.03
C CYS A 175 1.54 0.89 0.33
N TRP A 176 2.76 1.34 0.68
CA TRP A 176 3.03 2.76 0.91
C TRP A 176 2.89 3.59 -0.37
N ILE A 177 3.37 3.13 -1.53
CA ILE A 177 3.20 3.81 -2.83
C ILE A 177 1.71 3.94 -3.15
N ASP A 178 0.95 2.85 -3.06
CA ASP A 178 -0.46 2.84 -3.41
C ASP A 178 -1.29 3.73 -2.47
N ALA A 179 -1.02 3.66 -1.16
CA ALA A 179 -1.64 4.55 -0.18
C ALA A 179 -1.29 6.01 -0.46
N SER A 180 -0.02 6.32 -0.70
CA SER A 180 0.47 7.68 -0.97
C SER A 180 -0.15 8.28 -2.23
N ARG A 181 -0.32 7.48 -3.30
CA ARG A 181 -1.02 7.92 -4.52
C ARG A 181 -2.49 8.24 -4.25
N LYS A 182 -3.20 7.39 -3.50
CA LYS A 182 -4.61 7.62 -3.14
C LYS A 182 -4.82 8.91 -2.35
N VAL A 183 -3.84 9.31 -1.54
CA VAL A 183 -3.90 10.57 -0.76
C VAL A 183 -3.20 11.75 -1.44
N GLY A 184 -2.58 11.54 -2.61
CA GLY A 184 -1.86 12.58 -3.36
C GLY A 184 -0.59 13.09 -2.67
N SER A 185 0.12 12.23 -1.91
CA SER A 185 1.29 12.60 -1.11
C SER A 185 2.51 11.71 -1.35
N LEU A 186 2.70 11.21 -2.57
CA LEU A 186 3.86 10.38 -2.90
C LEU A 186 5.16 11.17 -2.73
N ASP A 187 6.03 10.70 -1.83
CA ASP A 187 7.35 11.30 -1.56
C ASP A 187 8.41 10.66 -2.47
N GLU A 188 8.72 11.34 -3.57
CA GLU A 188 9.75 10.90 -4.53
C GLU A 188 11.15 10.80 -3.91
N ARG A 189 11.45 11.59 -2.86
CA ARG A 189 12.75 11.52 -2.19
C ARG A 189 12.87 10.24 -1.40
N LEU A 190 11.79 9.81 -0.74
CA LEU A 190 11.79 8.51 -0.05
C LEU A 190 11.95 7.35 -1.05
N LEU A 191 11.33 7.43 -2.23
CA LEU A 191 11.56 6.43 -3.29
C LEU A 191 13.03 6.40 -3.74
N ALA A 192 13.63 7.58 -3.95
CA ALA A 192 15.04 7.71 -4.30
C ALA A 192 15.93 7.10 -3.21
N ASP A 193 15.70 7.45 -1.95
CA ASP A 193 16.43 6.93 -0.78
C ASP A 193 16.36 5.40 -0.70
N VAL A 194 15.18 4.82 -1.00
CA VAL A 194 15.02 3.36 -1.05
C VAL A 194 15.83 2.77 -2.20
N ALA A 195 15.72 3.32 -3.42
CA ALA A 195 16.42 2.81 -4.60
C ALA A 195 17.95 2.80 -4.44
N ILE A 196 18.52 3.86 -3.90
CA ILE A 196 19.98 4.03 -3.74
C ILE A 196 20.51 3.41 -2.43
N GLY A 197 19.62 3.09 -1.49
CA GLY A 197 20.01 2.61 -0.17
C GLY A 197 20.59 1.19 -0.20
N ILE A 198 21.91 1.03 -0.10
CA ILE A 198 22.57 -0.30 -0.05
C ILE A 198 22.10 -1.19 1.12
N ARG A 199 21.54 -0.60 2.17
CA ARG A 199 20.97 -1.31 3.32
C ARG A 199 19.54 -1.79 3.08
N GLN A 200 18.90 -1.34 2.00
CA GLN A 200 17.56 -1.78 1.62
C GLN A 200 17.63 -3.15 0.94
N PRO A 201 16.65 -4.03 1.20
CA PRO A 201 16.47 -5.28 0.45
C PRO A 201 16.37 -5.05 -1.06
N ALA A 202 16.95 -5.96 -1.84
CA ALA A 202 17.08 -5.80 -3.29
C ALA A 202 15.73 -5.74 -4.03
N ASP A 203 14.75 -6.56 -3.59
CA ASP A 203 13.36 -6.55 -4.04
C ASP A 203 12.70 -5.16 -3.87
N ALA A 204 12.85 -4.54 -2.70
CA ALA A 204 12.36 -3.19 -2.46
C ALA A 204 13.07 -2.15 -3.34
N ARG A 205 14.39 -2.29 -3.55
CA ARG A 205 15.16 -1.42 -4.45
C ARG A 205 14.69 -1.55 -5.90
N TYR A 206 14.41 -2.77 -6.38
CA TYR A 206 13.86 -3.02 -7.72
C TYR A 206 12.52 -2.32 -7.90
N ARG A 207 11.61 -2.50 -6.93
CA ARG A 207 10.30 -1.89 -6.98
C ARG A 207 10.38 -0.36 -6.94
N ALA A 208 11.28 0.21 -6.13
CA ALA A 208 11.49 1.65 -6.07
C ALA A 208 11.95 2.21 -7.43
N ILE A 209 12.89 1.56 -8.11
CA ILE A 209 13.39 1.98 -9.42
C ILE A 209 12.30 1.97 -10.49
N GLU A 210 11.50 0.91 -10.54
CA GLU A 210 10.36 0.84 -11.46
C GLU A 210 9.38 2.00 -11.24
N GLU A 211 9.19 2.38 -9.97
CA GLU A 211 8.31 3.49 -9.62
C GLU A 211 8.93 4.86 -9.96
N LEU A 212 10.23 5.04 -9.75
CA LEU A 212 10.95 6.26 -10.14
C LEU A 212 10.84 6.54 -11.65
N GLY A 213 10.84 5.47 -12.47
CA GLY A 213 10.60 5.56 -13.91
C GLY A 213 9.20 6.06 -14.28
N ARG A 214 8.20 5.92 -13.41
CA ARG A 214 6.82 6.39 -13.68
C ARG A 214 6.58 7.85 -13.31
N VAL A 215 7.34 8.40 -12.36
CA VAL A 215 7.07 9.72 -11.76
C VAL A 215 7.93 10.85 -12.36
N ALA A 216 9.00 10.51 -13.10
CA ALA A 216 9.78 11.41 -13.95
C ALA A 216 9.97 12.85 -13.39
N SER A 217 10.87 13.00 -12.42
CA SER A 217 11.25 14.28 -11.83
C SER A 217 12.78 14.43 -11.78
N PRO A 218 13.31 15.63 -11.50
CA PRO A 218 14.75 15.80 -11.30
C PRO A 218 15.31 14.86 -10.21
N VAL A 219 14.56 14.64 -9.12
CA VAL A 219 14.98 13.73 -8.04
C VAL A 219 15.02 12.29 -8.53
N THR A 220 14.01 11.86 -9.31
CA THR A 220 13.99 10.49 -9.82
C THR A 220 15.10 10.26 -10.85
N ARG A 221 15.38 11.24 -11.70
CA ARG A 221 16.49 11.21 -12.66
C ARG A 221 17.83 11.06 -11.95
N ASP A 222 18.11 11.91 -10.96
CA ASP A 222 19.38 11.87 -10.22
C ASP A 222 19.57 10.53 -9.51
N ALA A 223 18.50 9.97 -8.93
CA ALA A 223 18.54 8.66 -8.30
C ALA A 223 18.82 7.53 -9.30
N LEU A 224 18.17 7.54 -10.46
CA LEU A 224 18.40 6.56 -11.53
C LEU A 224 19.83 6.65 -12.09
N GLU A 225 20.34 7.86 -12.31
CA GLU A 225 21.73 8.09 -12.73
C GLU A 225 22.73 7.58 -11.68
N LEU A 226 22.44 7.79 -10.38
CA LEU A 226 23.29 7.25 -9.31
C LEU A 226 23.30 5.72 -9.31
N VAL A 227 22.14 5.06 -9.42
CA VAL A 227 22.08 3.59 -9.49
C VAL A 227 22.82 3.07 -10.72
N LEU A 228 22.69 3.76 -11.86
CA LEU A 228 23.38 3.35 -13.09
C LEU A 228 24.90 3.46 -12.99
N THR A 229 25.43 4.40 -12.20
CA THR A 229 26.87 4.67 -12.09
C THR A 229 27.53 4.01 -10.87
N GLU A 230 26.75 3.50 -9.92
CA GLU A 230 27.27 2.85 -8.71
C GLU A 230 27.94 1.49 -9.05
N SER A 231 29.26 1.42 -8.89
CA SER A 231 30.07 0.23 -9.22
C SER A 231 29.84 -0.98 -8.31
N GLY A 232 29.26 -0.77 -7.12
CA GLY A 232 28.88 -1.83 -6.19
C GLY A 232 27.43 -2.28 -6.30
N SER A 233 26.66 -1.71 -7.24
CA SER A 233 25.27 -2.06 -7.43
C SER A 233 25.11 -3.41 -8.15
N ASP A 234 24.03 -4.12 -7.82
CA ASP A 234 23.66 -5.35 -8.50
C ASP A 234 23.43 -5.07 -10.00
N GLY A 235 24.07 -5.83 -10.89
CA GLY A 235 23.90 -5.67 -12.34
C GLY A 235 22.44 -5.75 -12.80
N TYR A 236 21.58 -6.49 -12.10
CA TYR A 236 20.15 -6.51 -12.36
C TYR A 236 19.47 -5.19 -11.97
N LEU A 237 19.86 -4.58 -10.85
CA LEU A 237 19.40 -3.26 -10.43
C LEU A 237 19.74 -2.20 -11.47
N ARG A 238 20.96 -2.21 -12.00
CA ARG A 238 21.43 -1.29 -13.05
C ARG A 238 20.62 -1.43 -14.34
N ARG A 239 20.31 -2.67 -14.75
CA ARG A 239 19.45 -2.93 -15.93
C ARG A 239 18.05 -2.38 -15.74
N LYS A 240 17.45 -2.57 -14.56
CA LYS A 240 16.15 -1.97 -14.23
C LYS A 240 16.20 -0.44 -14.24
N ALA A 241 17.28 0.16 -13.72
CA ALA A 241 17.44 1.61 -13.76
C ALA A 241 17.52 2.15 -15.19
N ALA A 242 18.22 1.44 -16.07
CA ALA A 242 18.32 1.83 -17.46
C ALA A 242 16.96 1.73 -18.17
N GLN A 243 16.20 0.67 -17.91
CA GLN A 243 14.84 0.51 -18.41
C GLN A 243 13.93 1.63 -17.89
N ALA A 244 13.99 1.93 -16.60
CA ALA A 244 13.23 3.03 -15.99
C ALA A 244 13.58 4.41 -16.58
N VAL A 245 14.85 4.64 -16.96
CA VAL A 245 15.27 5.84 -17.69
C VAL A 245 14.62 5.93 -19.07
N ILE A 246 14.60 4.83 -19.83
CA ILE A 246 13.93 4.78 -21.15
C ILE A 246 12.43 5.01 -21.02
N ASP A 247 11.79 4.38 -20.04
CA ASP A 247 10.35 4.43 -19.87
C ASP A 247 9.87 5.78 -19.31
N GLY A 248 10.71 6.45 -18.51
CA GLY A 248 10.32 7.63 -17.73
C GLY A 248 10.76 8.98 -18.30
N LEU A 249 11.92 9.06 -18.96
CA LEU A 249 12.47 10.34 -19.41
C LEU A 249 12.10 10.64 -20.87
N PRO A 250 12.09 11.93 -21.28
CA PRO A 250 12.02 12.28 -22.69
C PRO A 250 13.13 11.58 -23.47
N ARG A 251 12.80 10.99 -24.63
CA ARG A 251 13.72 10.16 -25.43
C ARG A 251 15.12 10.76 -25.59
N ALA A 252 15.20 12.04 -25.97
CA ALA A 252 16.48 12.71 -26.16
C ALA A 252 17.32 12.78 -24.87
N GLU A 253 16.67 13.02 -23.73
CA GLU A 253 17.35 13.04 -22.43
C GLU A 253 17.77 11.64 -21.98
N ALA A 254 16.90 10.64 -22.18
CA ALA A 254 17.20 9.25 -21.88
C ALA A 254 18.41 8.74 -22.67
N CYS A 255 18.41 8.95 -23.99
CA CYS A 255 19.52 8.58 -24.88
C CYS A 255 20.82 9.28 -24.47
N ALA A 256 20.79 10.60 -24.28
CA ALA A 256 21.97 11.34 -23.88
C ALA A 256 22.52 10.89 -22.52
N LEU A 257 21.64 10.51 -21.57
CA LEU A 257 22.07 9.97 -20.28
C LEU A 257 22.75 8.60 -20.44
N LEU A 258 22.12 7.68 -21.16
CA LEU A 258 22.65 6.34 -21.35
C LEU A 258 23.94 6.32 -22.18
N GLU A 259 24.08 7.18 -23.19
CA GLU A 259 25.33 7.37 -23.94
C GLU A 259 26.47 7.81 -23.02
N ARG A 260 26.24 8.83 -22.19
CA ARG A 260 27.25 9.30 -21.22
C ARG A 260 27.68 8.23 -20.23
N ILE A 261 26.75 7.36 -19.81
CA ILE A 261 27.04 6.25 -18.91
C ILE A 261 27.83 5.17 -19.64
N ALA A 262 27.42 4.80 -20.85
CA ALA A 262 28.12 3.81 -21.68
C ALA A 262 29.57 4.25 -21.97
N ASP A 263 29.81 5.52 -22.27
CA ASP A 263 31.16 6.06 -22.54
C ASP A 263 32.14 5.92 -21.36
N ARG A 264 31.62 5.75 -20.14
CA ARG A 264 32.39 5.66 -18.90
C ARG A 264 32.34 4.28 -18.27
N GLU A 265 31.57 3.36 -18.84
CA GLU A 265 31.36 2.04 -18.28
C GLU A 265 32.55 1.13 -18.55
N VAL A 266 32.91 0.32 -17.55
CA VAL A 266 34.02 -0.64 -17.64
C VAL A 266 33.54 -2.10 -17.60
N ASP A 267 32.34 -2.36 -17.06
CA ASP A 267 31.69 -3.67 -17.11
C ASP A 267 31.21 -3.96 -18.52
N GLN A 268 31.91 -4.89 -19.19
CA GLN A 268 31.60 -5.34 -20.55
C GLN A 268 30.19 -5.93 -20.69
N VAL A 269 29.68 -6.61 -19.66
CA VAL A 269 28.33 -7.20 -19.70
C VAL A 269 27.28 -6.10 -19.67
N PHE A 270 27.48 -5.07 -18.86
CA PHE A 270 26.57 -3.93 -18.79
C PHE A 270 26.68 -3.04 -20.03
N LEU A 271 27.89 -2.82 -20.57
CA LEU A 271 28.11 -2.13 -21.85
C LEU A 271 27.33 -2.75 -23.01
N VAL A 272 27.41 -4.08 -23.16
CA VAL A 272 26.68 -4.79 -24.22
C VAL A 272 25.16 -4.58 -24.06
N PHE A 273 24.67 -4.59 -22.82
CA PHE A 273 23.26 -4.31 -22.54
C PHE A 273 22.88 -2.86 -22.88
N LEU A 274 23.70 -1.86 -22.50
CA LEU A 274 23.45 -0.46 -22.83
C LEU A 274 23.47 -0.22 -24.35
N ALA A 275 24.42 -0.83 -25.07
CA ALA A 275 24.49 -0.72 -26.52
C ALA A 275 23.23 -1.28 -27.21
N ASP A 276 22.73 -2.44 -26.77
CA ASP A 276 21.48 -3.01 -27.27
C ASP A 276 20.28 -2.09 -26.97
N MET A 277 20.21 -1.50 -25.77
CA MET A 277 19.16 -0.55 -25.46
C MET A 277 19.23 0.73 -26.30
N LEU A 278 20.42 1.32 -26.46
CA LEU A 278 20.64 2.51 -27.27
C LEU A 278 20.24 2.24 -28.73
N GLN A 279 20.68 1.12 -29.30
CA GLN A 279 20.31 0.74 -30.66
C GLN A 279 18.79 0.62 -30.85
N LYS A 280 18.07 0.07 -29.86
CA LYS A 280 16.61 -0.11 -29.92
C LYS A 280 15.84 1.19 -29.71
N ASN A 281 16.35 2.10 -28.88
CA ASN A 281 15.59 3.25 -28.38
C ASN A 281 16.13 4.61 -28.83
N CYS A 282 17.29 4.69 -29.49
CA CYS A 282 17.99 5.95 -29.85
C CYS A 282 18.47 5.94 -31.32
N PRO A 283 17.55 6.04 -32.31
CA PRO A 283 17.83 6.10 -33.74
C PRO A 283 18.30 7.47 -34.21
#